data_AF-G8XEQ3-F1
#
_entry.id   AF-G8XEQ3-F1
#
_cell.length_a   1.000
_cell.length_b   1.000
_cell.length_c   1.000
_cell.angle_alpha   90.00
_cell.angle_beta   90.00
_cell.angle_gamma   90.00
#
_symmetry.space_group_name_H-M   'P 1'
#
loop_
_entity.id
_entity.type
_entity.pdbx_description
1 polymer ?
#
loop_
_entity_poly.entity_id
_entity_poly.type
_entity_poly.pdbx_seq_one_letter_code
_entity_poly.pdbx_strand_id
1 'polypeptide(L)'
;MRQVALRGGDMRHGDGLEMRGRTLWVVRNVTDTASRWHVSPDGASARLERSVTNPALQIPTTAVRVHGRLLVVRSQFDKGGPMGPGTPVPFSVAAVDGI
;
A
#
# COMPACT_ATOMS: atom_id res chain seq x y z
N MET A 1 -24.12 3.29 -1.67
CA MET A 1 -22.66 3.30 -1.45
C MET A 1 -22.15 4.71 -1.70
N ARG A 2 -21.33 5.29 -0.81
CA ARG A 2 -20.74 6.64 -0.97
C ARG A 2 -19.23 6.49 -1.15
N GLN A 3 -18.68 7.17 -2.14
CA GLN A 3 -17.24 7.19 -2.38
C GLN A 3 -16.53 8.15 -1.40
N VAL A 4 -15.34 7.78 -0.93
CA VAL A 4 -14.46 8.65 -0.15
C VAL A 4 -13.84 9.70 -1.07
N ALA A 5 -13.94 10.98 -0.69
CA ALA A 5 -13.35 12.08 -1.45
C ALA A 5 -11.83 12.12 -1.21
N LEU A 6 -11.04 11.80 -2.23
CA LEU A 6 -9.57 11.84 -2.18
C LEU A 6 -9.05 13.24 -2.57
N ARG A 7 -8.03 13.72 -1.87
CA ARG A 7 -7.35 14.99 -2.14
C ARG A 7 -5.83 14.79 -2.26
N GLY A 8 -5.22 15.39 -3.27
CA GLY A 8 -3.77 15.35 -3.50
C GLY A 8 -3.26 14.11 -4.25
N GLY A 9 -4.14 13.18 -4.62
CA GLY A 9 -3.81 11.98 -5.40
C GLY A 9 -4.98 11.00 -5.45
N ASP A 10 -4.71 9.79 -5.94
CA ASP A 10 -5.66 8.67 -5.93
C ASP A 10 -5.05 7.40 -5.31
N MET A 11 -5.91 6.41 -5.04
CA MET A 11 -5.53 5.08 -4.55
C MET A 11 -5.73 4.01 -5.63
N ARG A 12 -5.56 4.36 -6.91
CA ARG A 12 -5.71 3.37 -8.01
C ARG A 12 -4.74 2.21 -7.82
N HIS A 13 -5.23 0.99 -8.03
CA HIS A 13 -4.47 -0.23 -7.78
C HIS A 13 -4.04 -0.41 -6.31
N GLY A 14 -4.73 0.24 -5.37
CA GLY A 14 -4.61 -0.06 -3.94
C GLY A 14 -5.05 -1.48 -3.67
N ASP A 15 -4.21 -2.24 -2.98
CA ASP A 15 -4.44 -3.65 -2.65
C ASP A 15 -4.48 -3.81 -1.12
N GLY A 16 -3.37 -3.43 -0.47
CA GLY A 16 -3.27 -3.45 0.98
C GLY A 16 -3.61 -2.12 1.64
N LEU A 17 -4.37 -2.17 2.73
CA LEU A 17 -4.76 -1.04 3.57
C LEU A 17 -4.41 -1.32 5.04
N GLU A 18 -3.75 -0.38 5.71
CA GLU A 18 -3.48 -0.41 7.16
C GLU A 18 -3.94 0.91 7.78
N MET A 19 -4.84 0.84 8.77
CA MET A 19 -5.43 2.03 9.41
C MET A 19 -5.04 2.10 10.88
N ARG A 20 -4.51 3.24 11.33
CA ARG A 20 -4.27 3.54 12.75
C ARG A 20 -4.83 4.91 13.10
N GLY A 21 -5.86 4.93 13.95
CA GLY A 21 -6.56 6.16 14.30
C GLY A 21 -7.16 6.81 13.05
N ARG A 22 -6.59 7.94 12.61
CA ARG A 22 -7.03 8.67 11.41
C ARG A 22 -5.99 8.62 10.28
N THR A 23 -4.98 7.78 10.42
CA THR A 23 -3.90 7.64 9.44
C THR A 23 -4.05 6.31 8.71
N LEU A 24 -4.14 6.38 7.39
CA LEU A 24 -4.28 5.24 6.50
C LEU A 24 -3.01 5.10 5.66
N TRP A 25 -2.42 3.91 5.67
CA TRP A 25 -1.39 3.52 4.72
C TRP A 25 -2.03 2.66 3.63
N VAL A 26 -1.68 2.94 2.38
CA VAL A 26 -2.13 2.18 1.21
C VAL A 26 -0.91 1.72 0.43
N VAL A 27 -0.83 0.42 0.16
CA VAL A 27 0.13 -0.14 -0.81
C VAL A 27 -0.56 -0.44 -2.12
N ARG A 28 0.10 -0.09 -3.23
CA ARG A 28 -0.43 -0.21 -4.59
C ARG A 28 0.43 -1.15 -5.39
N ASN A 29 -0.14 -2.28 -5.79
CA ASN A 29 0.59 -3.44 -6.32
C ASN A 29 1.16 -3.22 -7.74
N VAL A 30 0.43 -2.51 -8.62
CA VAL A 30 0.86 -2.26 -10.01
C VAL A 30 1.98 -1.22 -10.09
N THR A 31 2.03 -0.28 -9.13
CA THR A 31 2.93 0.88 -9.19
C THR A 31 4.03 0.85 -8.15
N ASP A 32 4.19 -0.25 -7.41
CA ASP A 32 5.16 -0.39 -6.32
C ASP A 32 5.20 0.86 -5.43
N THR A 33 4.03 1.25 -4.90
CA THR A 33 3.89 2.49 -4.14
C THR A 33 3.31 2.24 -2.76
N ALA A 34 3.90 2.84 -1.73
CA ALA A 34 3.32 3.01 -0.40
C ALA A 34 2.95 4.48 -0.19
N SER A 35 1.75 4.75 0.31
CA SER A 35 1.25 6.11 0.55
C SER A 35 0.59 6.24 1.91
N ARG A 36 0.75 7.39 2.56
CA ARG A 36 0.11 7.75 3.84
C ARG A 36 -0.92 8.84 3.61
N TRP A 37 -2.09 8.64 4.20
CA TRP A 37 -3.26 9.50 4.09
C TRP A 37 -3.80 9.87 5.45
N HIS A 38 -4.32 11.08 5.57
CA HIS A 38 -5.11 11.50 6.72
C HIS A 38 -6.59 11.46 6.39
N VAL A 39 -7.36 10.72 7.18
CA VAL A 39 -8.79 10.49 7.00
C VAL A 39 -9.59 11.46 7.85
N SER A 40 -10.67 12.01 7.31
CA SER A 40 -11.60 12.87 8.06
C SER A 40 -12.29 12.11 9.20
N PRO A 41 -12.78 12.80 10.25
CA PRO A 41 -13.39 12.12 11.39
C PRO A 41 -14.61 11.26 11.01
N ASP A 42 -15.33 11.65 9.97
CA ASP A 42 -16.50 10.97 9.43
C ASP A 42 -16.17 9.91 8.36
N GLY A 43 -14.88 9.68 8.07
CA GLY A 43 -14.43 8.73 7.04
C GLY A 43 -14.76 9.14 5.60
N ALA A 44 -15.35 10.31 5.37
CA ALA A 44 -15.88 10.70 4.06
C ALA A 44 -14.84 11.31 3.12
N SER A 45 -13.65 11.66 3.62
CA SER A 45 -12.55 12.18 2.81
C SER A 45 -11.19 11.72 3.32
N ALA A 46 -10.21 11.67 2.43
CA ALA A 46 -8.83 11.38 2.75
C ALA A 46 -7.89 12.32 1.98
N ARG A 47 -6.90 12.88 2.67
CA ARG A 47 -5.87 13.75 2.08
C ARG A 47 -4.54 13.02 2.05
N LEU A 48 -3.90 12.97 0.90
CA LEU A 48 -2.55 12.43 0.75
C LEU A 48 -1.58 13.28 1.59
N GLU A 49 -0.76 12.61 2.40
CA GLU A 49 0.31 13.26 3.17
C GLU A 49 1.69 12.94 2.62
N ARG A 50 1.91 11.69 2.20
CA ARG A 50 3.18 11.23 1.68
C ARG A 50 2.99 10.06 0.74
N SER A 51 3.84 9.96 -0.27
CA SER A 51 3.90 8.82 -1.19
C SER A 51 5.34 8.47 -1.48
N VAL A 52 5.64 7.17 -1.57
CA VAL A 52 6.93 6.62 -1.97
C VAL A 52 6.70 5.53 -2.99
N THR A 53 7.24 5.72 -4.18
CA THR A 53 7.27 4.71 -5.24
C THR A 53 8.69 4.14 -5.32
N ASN A 54 8.81 2.82 -5.21
CA ASN A 54 10.10 2.16 -5.24
C ASN A 54 9.95 0.70 -5.70
N PRO A 55 10.60 0.27 -6.80
CA PRO A 55 10.56 -1.12 -7.27
C PRO A 55 10.97 -2.17 -6.23
N ALA A 56 11.71 -1.78 -5.19
CA ALA A 56 12.01 -2.64 -4.05
C ALA A 56 10.77 -3.03 -3.23
N LEU A 57 9.59 -2.44 -3.47
CA LEU A 57 8.33 -2.87 -2.85
C LEU A 57 7.74 -4.13 -3.50
N GLN A 58 8.16 -4.48 -4.71
CA GLN A 58 7.90 -5.77 -5.37
C GLN A 58 6.45 -6.26 -5.24
N ILE A 59 5.54 -5.62 -5.97
CA ILE A 59 4.12 -5.93 -6.05
C ILE A 59 3.51 -6.04 -4.64
N PRO A 60 3.44 -4.92 -3.89
CA PRO A 60 3.00 -4.95 -2.50
C PRO A 60 1.48 -5.17 -2.41
N THR A 61 1.06 -6.22 -1.71
CA THR A 61 -0.36 -6.63 -1.64
C THR A 61 -0.99 -6.47 -0.26
N THR A 62 -0.19 -6.43 0.80
CA THR A 62 -0.68 -6.09 2.15
C THR A 62 0.44 -5.46 2.97
N ALA A 63 0.07 -4.74 4.02
CA ALA A 63 1.01 -4.11 4.94
C ALA A 63 0.45 -4.01 6.36
N VAL A 64 1.35 -3.88 7.33
CA VAL A 64 1.01 -3.63 8.72
C VAL A 64 2.00 -2.65 9.35
N ARG A 65 1.53 -1.80 10.26
CA ARG A 65 2.40 -0.88 11.00
C ARG A 65 2.92 -1.55 12.27
N VAL A 66 4.24 -1.63 12.42
CA VAL A 66 4.90 -2.22 13.60
C VAL A 66 6.07 -1.33 14.01
N HIS A 67 6.10 -0.89 15.29
CA HIS A 67 7.18 -0.08 15.87
C HIS A 67 7.62 1.11 14.99
N GLY A 68 6.66 1.84 14.41
CA GLY A 68 6.93 3.02 13.58
C GLY A 68 7.34 2.72 12.14
N ARG A 69 7.41 1.45 11.73
CA ARG A 69 7.71 1.02 10.35
C ARG A 69 6.46 0.46 9.69
N LEU A 70 6.42 0.53 8.36
CA LEU A 70 5.47 -0.24 7.57
C LEU A 70 6.15 -1.53 7.10
N LEU A 71 5.63 -2.67 7.52
CA LEU A 71 6.04 -3.98 7.03
C LEU A 71 5.13 -4.35 5.87
N VAL A 72 5.71 -4.63 4.70
CA VAL A 72 4.99 -4.82 3.44
C VAL A 72 5.27 -6.20 2.89
N VAL A 73 4.24 -6.99 2.65
CA VAL A 73 4.38 -8.30 1.98
C VAL A 73 4.67 -8.06 0.50
N ARG A 74 5.80 -8.59 0.04
CA ARG A 74 6.19 -8.58 -1.37
C ARG A 74 5.59 -9.79 -2.04
N SER A 75 4.57 -9.57 -2.87
CA SER A 75 3.96 -10.68 -3.59
C SER A 75 4.86 -11.13 -4.75
N GLN A 76 4.41 -12.18 -5.42
CA GLN A 76 5.06 -12.71 -6.61
C GLN A 76 3.99 -13.01 -7.66
N PHE A 77 3.02 -12.10 -7.82
CA PHE A 77 1.96 -12.25 -8.83
C PHE A 77 2.51 -12.33 -10.25
N ASP A 78 3.74 -11.86 -10.46
CA ASP A 78 4.53 -11.96 -11.69
C ASP A 78 5.16 -13.35 -11.90
N LYS A 79 5.11 -14.26 -10.92
CA LYS A 79 5.73 -15.59 -11.00
C LYS A 79 4.70 -16.70 -10.90
N GLY A 80 4.04 -16.99 -12.01
CA GLY A 80 2.99 -18.01 -12.08
C GLY A 80 1.66 -17.55 -11.48
N GLY A 81 1.51 -16.23 -11.33
CA GLY A 81 0.30 -15.59 -10.82
C GLY A 81 -0.42 -14.77 -11.90
N PRO A 82 -1.38 -13.93 -11.51
CA PRO A 82 -2.21 -13.17 -12.45
C PRO A 82 -1.45 -12.10 -13.24
N MET A 83 -0.18 -11.81 -12.90
CA MET A 83 0.65 -10.77 -13.54
C MET A 83 1.82 -11.34 -14.36
N GLY A 84 1.99 -12.67 -14.45
CA GLY A 84 3.03 -13.25 -15.30
C GLY A 84 3.31 -14.73 -15.07
N PRO A 85 3.94 -15.41 -16.05
CA PRO A 85 4.40 -16.78 -15.91
C PRO A 85 5.63 -16.88 -15.00
N GLY A 86 5.86 -18.04 -14.39
CA GLY A 86 7.04 -18.29 -13.57
C GLY A 86 6.76 -19.22 -12.38
N THR A 87 7.67 -19.23 -11.42
CA THR A 87 7.55 -20.02 -10.18
C THR A 87 7.91 -19.15 -8.99
N PRO A 88 7.04 -19.02 -7.98
CA PRO A 88 7.37 -18.26 -6.77
C PRO A 88 8.57 -18.87 -6.04
N VAL A 89 9.37 -18.03 -5.41
CA VAL A 89 10.41 -18.44 -4.44
C VAL A 89 9.90 -18.16 -3.02
N PRO A 90 10.66 -18.42 -1.94
CA PRO A 90 10.25 -17.98 -0.61
C PRO A 90 9.89 -16.49 -0.58
N PHE A 91 8.73 -16.17 0.01
CA PHE A 91 8.25 -14.81 0.11
C PHE A 91 9.11 -13.98 1.07
N SER A 92 9.16 -12.68 0.84
CA SER A 92 9.88 -11.73 1.71
C SER A 92 9.00 -10.56 2.11
N VAL A 93 9.45 -9.83 3.13
CA VAL A 93 8.79 -8.62 3.64
C VAL A 93 9.75 -7.46 3.52
N ALA A 94 9.27 -6.33 3.00
CA ALA A 94 10.00 -5.07 3.04
C ALA A 94 9.69 -4.33 4.34
N ALA A 95 10.69 -3.66 4.92
CA ALA A 95 10.47 -2.63 5.93
C ALA A 95 10.60 -1.25 5.27
N VAL A 96 9.62 -0.39 5.46
CA VAL A 96 9.60 0.98 4.95
C VAL A 96 9.56 1.96 6.11
N ASP A 97 10.57 2.82 6.18
CA ASP A 97 10.68 3.87 7.18
C ASP A 97 10.14 5.22 6.65
N GLY A 98 9.71 6.09 7.57
CA GLY A 98 9.32 7.47 7.27
C GLY A 98 8.09 7.63 6.37
N ILE A 99 7.39 6.55 6.05
CA ILE A 99 6.05 6.56 5.46
C ILE A 99 5.02 6.43 6.57
#